data_AF-A0A930M1D2-F1
#
_entry.id   AF-A0A930M1D2-F1
#
_cell.length_a   1.000
_cell.length_b   1.000
_cell.length_c   1.000
_cell.angle_alpha   90.00
_cell.angle_beta   90.00
_cell.angle_gamma   90.00
#
_symmetry.space_group_name_H-M   'P 1'
#
loop_
_entity.id
_entity.type
_entity.pdbx_description
1 polymer ?
#
loop_
_entity_poly.entity_id
_entity_poly.type
_entity_poly.pdbx_seq_one_letter_code
_entity_poly.pdbx_strand_id
1 'polypeptide(L)'
;HFLRPETAQGIFVNFNNVVTASRKRPPFGIGQIGKSFRNEITPGNFIFRTREFEQMEIEYFVHPDDADKYFNEWVEDCWNWFVDLGINPDNMRRFDVPKEERAHYSAGTIDVEYRFGFQGSEWGELMGVANRTDYDLGVHNEHSNAKLEYFDQATGERYVPYVIEPSFGLTRSMMAFLVDAYVEDEAPNTKGGVDKRVVLKLDPRLAPVKAAVLPLSKKAELSEPATKLANELRGLWNVDYDEAGAIGRRYRRQDEIGTPFCITVDFDTLEDQAVTIRERDTMNQERVALDQVKSYLAARLAG
;
A
#
# COMPACT_ATOMS: atom_id res chain seq x y z
N HIS A 1 24.62 22.01 1.73
CA HIS A 1 23.82 20.76 1.69
C HIS A 1 22.37 21.11 1.96
N PHE A 2 21.44 20.40 1.33
CA PHE A 2 20.00 20.57 1.50
C PHE A 2 19.38 19.21 1.87
N LEU A 3 18.26 19.25 2.59
CA LEU A 3 17.39 18.09 2.67
C LEU A 3 16.66 17.95 1.34
N ARG A 4 16.62 16.74 0.79
CA ARG A 4 16.04 16.50 -0.53
C ARG A 4 14.50 16.74 -0.50
N PRO A 5 13.94 17.47 -1.47
CA PRO A 5 12.49 17.71 -1.54
C PRO A 5 11.72 16.56 -2.20
N GLU A 6 12.45 15.64 -2.83
CA GLU A 6 11.98 14.44 -3.53
C GLU A 6 13.07 13.37 -3.47
N THR A 7 12.75 12.15 -3.88
CA THR A 7 13.67 11.01 -3.83
C THR A 7 14.31 10.72 -5.20
N ALA A 8 13.67 11.12 -6.30
CA ALA A 8 14.05 10.97 -7.72
C ALA A 8 15.52 11.36 -8.02
N GLN A 9 16.00 12.50 -7.52
CA GLN A 9 17.35 12.98 -7.81
C GLN A 9 18.46 11.98 -7.44
N GLY A 10 18.26 11.19 -6.37
CA GLY A 10 19.21 10.15 -5.97
C GLY A 10 19.30 9.01 -6.98
N ILE A 11 18.22 8.76 -7.72
CA ILE A 11 18.14 7.75 -8.77
C ILE A 11 18.89 8.22 -10.01
N PHE A 12 18.64 9.45 -10.48
CA PHE A 12 19.26 10.01 -11.69
C PHE A 12 20.79 10.04 -11.60
N VAL A 13 21.34 10.53 -10.47
CA VAL A 13 22.82 10.58 -10.29
C VAL A 13 23.46 9.19 -10.22
N ASN A 14 22.68 8.13 -9.96
CA ASN A 14 23.15 6.75 -9.91
C ASN A 14 22.77 5.92 -11.13
N PHE A 15 22.18 6.51 -12.18
CA PHE A 15 21.72 5.80 -13.37
C PHE A 15 22.81 4.86 -13.95
N ASN A 16 24.00 5.38 -14.25
CA ASN A 16 25.09 4.58 -14.81
C ASN A 16 25.58 3.47 -13.87
N ASN A 17 25.60 3.73 -12.56
CA ASN A 17 26.00 2.73 -11.56
C ASN A 17 25.03 1.55 -11.58
N VAL A 18 23.72 1.83 -11.61
CA VAL A 18 22.68 0.79 -11.66
C VAL A 18 22.73 0.04 -12.97
N VAL A 19 22.74 0.74 -14.12
CA VAL A 19 22.83 0.10 -15.45
C VAL A 19 24.02 -0.86 -15.51
N THR A 20 25.19 -0.41 -15.06
CA THR A 20 26.42 -1.21 -15.10
C THR A 20 26.38 -2.40 -14.15
N ALA A 21 26.03 -2.18 -12.88
CA ALA A 21 26.09 -3.22 -11.85
C ALA A 21 24.99 -4.27 -12.02
N SER A 22 23.78 -3.85 -12.40
CA SER A 22 22.63 -4.74 -12.57
C SER A 22 22.47 -5.29 -13.99
N ARG A 23 23.29 -4.83 -14.94
CA ARG A 23 23.25 -5.21 -16.36
C ARG A 23 21.87 -5.01 -17.00
N LYS A 24 21.12 -4.02 -16.52
CA LYS A 24 19.80 -3.65 -17.05
C LYS A 24 19.95 -2.91 -18.38
N ARG A 25 18.90 -2.99 -19.19
CA ARG A 25 18.76 -2.31 -20.48
C ARG A 25 17.37 -1.68 -20.49
N PRO A 26 17.19 -0.46 -21.03
CA PRO A 26 15.85 0.08 -21.26
C PRO A 26 14.99 -0.90 -22.07
N PRO A 27 13.69 -1.06 -21.73
CA PRO A 27 13.01 -0.39 -20.63
C PRO A 27 13.36 -1.01 -19.26
N PHE A 28 13.64 -0.18 -18.25
CA PHE A 28 13.77 -0.64 -16.86
C PHE A 28 13.47 0.47 -15.85
N GLY A 29 13.05 0.08 -14.64
CA GLY A 29 12.77 1.01 -13.55
C GLY A 29 13.76 0.92 -12.40
N ILE A 30 13.93 2.03 -11.69
CA ILE A 30 14.55 2.08 -10.37
C ILE A 30 13.50 2.63 -9.39
N GLY A 31 13.08 1.80 -8.44
CA GLY A 31 12.16 2.20 -7.38
C GLY A 31 12.91 2.62 -6.12
N GLN A 32 12.45 3.67 -5.45
CA GLN A 32 12.98 4.12 -4.17
C GLN A 32 11.86 4.54 -3.22
N ILE A 33 11.99 4.14 -1.95
CA ILE A 33 11.15 4.61 -0.86
C ILE A 33 12.02 5.43 0.08
N GLY A 34 11.57 6.60 0.48
CA GLY A 34 12.24 7.32 1.56
C GLY A 34 11.66 8.68 1.87
N LYS A 35 12.28 9.33 2.86
CA LYS A 35 11.88 10.64 3.35
C LYS A 35 12.24 11.75 2.36
N SER A 36 11.35 12.72 2.29
CA SER A 36 11.46 13.99 1.57
C SER A 36 11.01 15.15 2.45
N PHE A 37 11.55 16.33 2.19
CA PHE A 37 11.35 17.51 3.03
C PHE A 37 10.96 18.71 2.20
N ARG A 38 9.80 19.31 2.49
CA ARG A 38 9.34 20.56 1.87
C ARG A 38 9.18 21.61 2.96
N ASN A 39 9.76 22.80 2.78
CA ASN A 39 9.65 23.88 3.77
C ASN A 39 8.29 24.58 3.66
N GLU A 40 7.21 23.83 3.90
CA GLU A 40 5.82 24.27 3.78
C GLU A 40 5.55 25.44 4.73
N ILE A 41 5.03 26.53 4.17
CA ILE A 41 4.79 27.80 4.88
C ILE A 41 3.58 27.65 5.79
N THR A 42 2.51 27.05 5.28
CA THR A 42 1.27 26.83 6.01
C THR A 42 0.93 25.34 5.97
N PRO A 43 1.35 24.57 6.99
CA PRO A 43 0.88 23.21 7.17
C PRO A 43 -0.65 23.19 7.20
N GLY A 44 -1.22 22.18 6.57
CA GLY A 44 -2.66 22.09 6.32
C GLY A 44 -3.25 20.78 6.84
N ASN A 45 -4.35 20.34 6.23
CA ASN A 45 -5.16 19.20 6.66
C ASN A 45 -4.32 17.96 7.00
N PHE A 46 -4.12 17.72 8.30
CA PHE A 46 -3.51 16.53 8.88
C PHE A 46 -2.22 16.09 8.16
N ILE A 47 -2.30 15.03 7.34
CA ILE A 47 -1.16 14.43 6.62
C ILE A 47 -0.91 14.99 5.21
N PHE A 48 -1.77 15.87 4.68
CA PHE A 48 -1.72 16.28 3.27
C PHE A 48 -0.69 17.37 2.99
N ARG A 49 -0.41 18.20 3.99
CA ARG A 49 0.55 19.32 3.93
C ARG A 49 1.43 19.28 5.16
N THR A 50 2.48 18.47 5.08
CA THR A 50 3.50 18.31 6.12
C THR A 50 4.86 18.77 5.60
N ARG A 51 5.82 18.95 6.51
CA ARG A 51 7.20 19.32 6.17
C ARG A 51 8.13 18.13 5.93
N GLU A 52 7.76 16.98 6.46
CA GLU A 52 8.42 15.70 6.31
C GLU A 52 7.37 14.66 5.96
N PHE A 53 7.65 13.86 4.95
CA PHE A 53 6.78 12.78 4.47
C PHE A 53 7.61 11.73 3.74
N GLU A 54 7.02 10.55 3.54
CA GLU A 54 7.64 9.47 2.78
C GLU A 54 7.02 9.40 1.39
N GLN A 55 7.88 9.29 0.39
CA GLN A 55 7.48 9.04 -0.99
C GLN A 55 7.93 7.65 -1.41
N MET A 56 7.18 7.10 -2.36
CA MET A 56 7.59 5.95 -3.16
C MET A 56 7.65 6.49 -4.59
N GLU A 57 8.80 6.37 -5.25
CA GLU A 57 9.00 6.89 -6.59
C GLU A 57 9.66 5.83 -7.46
N ILE A 58 9.29 5.78 -8.72
CA ILE A 58 9.90 4.91 -9.73
C ILE A 58 10.35 5.79 -10.88
N GLU A 59 11.63 5.74 -11.22
CA GLU A 59 12.11 6.29 -12.48
C GLU A 59 12.21 5.17 -13.51
N TYR A 60 11.31 5.17 -14.48
CA TYR A 60 11.26 4.17 -15.53
C TYR A 60 11.90 4.70 -16.81
N PHE A 61 13.11 4.21 -17.10
CA PHE A 61 13.94 4.63 -18.22
C PHE A 61 13.56 3.88 -19.48
N VAL A 62 13.17 4.60 -20.53
CA VAL A 62 12.64 4.05 -21.77
C VAL A 62 13.30 4.67 -22.99
N HIS A 63 13.17 4.01 -24.14
CA HIS A 63 13.51 4.64 -25.42
C HIS A 63 12.53 5.79 -25.72
N PRO A 64 12.98 6.94 -26.27
CA PRO A 64 12.09 8.08 -26.57
C PRO A 64 10.86 7.71 -27.40
N ASP A 65 11.04 6.88 -28.43
CA ASP A 65 9.94 6.44 -29.32
C ASP A 65 8.87 5.59 -28.62
N ASP A 66 9.18 4.98 -27.48
CA ASP A 66 8.24 4.16 -26.72
C ASP A 66 7.64 4.91 -25.51
N ALA A 67 8.02 6.17 -25.27
CA ALA A 67 7.69 6.88 -24.03
C ALA A 67 6.18 6.97 -23.78
N ASP A 68 5.40 7.34 -24.80
CA ASP A 68 3.94 7.47 -24.66
C ASP A 68 3.27 6.12 -24.38
N LYS A 69 3.81 5.03 -24.93
CA LYS A 69 3.30 3.68 -24.65
C LYS A 69 3.49 3.34 -23.17
N TYR A 70 4.72 3.46 -22.65
CA TYR A 70 4.99 3.14 -21.26
C TYR A 70 4.33 4.12 -20.29
N PHE A 71 4.16 5.39 -20.67
CA PHE A 71 3.37 6.35 -19.90
C PHE A 71 1.95 5.84 -19.65
N ASN A 72 1.25 5.44 -20.71
CA ASN A 72 -0.12 4.93 -20.60
C ASN A 72 -0.18 3.61 -19.81
N GLU A 73 0.78 2.69 -20.03
CA GLU A 73 0.87 1.44 -19.24
C GLU A 73 1.05 1.74 -17.74
N TRP A 74 1.95 2.66 -17.38
CA TRP A 74 2.14 3.05 -15.99
C TRP A 74 0.93 3.73 -15.37
N VAL A 75 0.20 4.57 -16.11
CA VAL A 75 -1.06 5.16 -15.62
C VAL A 75 -2.07 4.07 -15.24
N GLU A 76 -2.22 3.05 -16.09
CA GLU A 76 -3.13 1.93 -15.83
C GLU A 76 -2.64 1.04 -14.68
N ASP A 77 -1.36 0.71 -14.63
CA ASP A 77 -0.79 -0.09 -13.54
C ASP A 77 -0.95 0.60 -12.19
N CYS A 78 -0.74 1.93 -12.15
CA CYS A 78 -0.90 2.75 -10.96
C CYS A 78 -2.35 2.85 -10.49
N TRP A 79 -3.30 2.97 -11.42
CA TRP A 79 -4.72 2.90 -11.13
C TRP A 79 -5.11 1.52 -10.58
N ASN A 80 -4.71 0.46 -11.29
CA ASN A 80 -5.04 -0.91 -10.95
C ASN A 80 -4.45 -1.32 -9.60
N TRP A 81 -3.30 -0.79 -9.20
CA TRP A 81 -2.72 -1.05 -7.89
C TRP A 81 -3.65 -0.64 -6.73
N PHE A 82 -4.30 0.52 -6.82
CA PHE A 82 -5.26 0.97 -5.79
C PHE A 82 -6.55 0.15 -5.81
N VAL A 83 -7.08 -0.14 -6.99
CA VAL A 83 -8.32 -0.92 -7.15
C VAL A 83 -8.13 -2.37 -6.72
N ASP A 84 -7.02 -2.98 -7.11
CA ASP A 84 -6.65 -4.35 -6.71
C ASP A 84 -6.52 -4.47 -5.19
N LEU A 85 -6.02 -3.42 -4.52
CA LEU A 85 -5.92 -3.34 -3.06
C LEU A 85 -7.21 -2.86 -2.37
N GLY A 86 -8.32 -2.81 -3.09
CA GLY A 86 -9.65 -2.67 -2.53
C GLY A 86 -10.24 -1.27 -2.48
N ILE A 87 -9.62 -0.25 -3.09
CA ILE A 87 -10.26 1.06 -3.22
C ILE A 87 -11.42 0.99 -4.21
N ASN A 88 -12.58 1.53 -3.84
CA ASN A 88 -13.71 1.70 -4.75
C ASN A 88 -13.37 2.69 -5.89
N PRO A 89 -13.39 2.24 -7.17
CA PRO A 89 -13.13 3.10 -8.32
C PRO A 89 -14.01 4.36 -8.40
N ASP A 90 -15.24 4.32 -7.86
CA ASP A 90 -16.16 5.47 -7.84
C ASP A 90 -15.66 6.64 -6.97
N ASN A 91 -14.70 6.37 -6.07
CA ASN A 91 -14.04 7.37 -5.25
C ASN A 91 -12.71 7.85 -5.85
N MET A 92 -12.34 7.39 -7.04
CA MET A 92 -11.10 7.73 -7.72
C MET A 92 -11.35 8.40 -9.07
N ARG A 93 -10.37 9.18 -9.54
CA ARG A 93 -10.33 9.65 -10.92
C ARG A 93 -8.90 9.77 -11.44
N ARG A 94 -8.77 9.71 -12.77
CA ARG A 94 -7.56 10.12 -13.49
C ARG A 94 -7.76 11.58 -13.90
N PHE A 95 -6.90 12.46 -13.43
CA PHE A 95 -6.92 13.89 -13.75
C PHE A 95 -5.78 14.21 -14.70
N ASP A 96 -6.10 14.61 -15.94
CA ASP A 96 -5.11 15.13 -16.88
C ASP A 96 -4.75 16.56 -16.52
N VAL A 97 -3.54 16.73 -15.98
CA VAL A 97 -3.06 18.02 -15.49
C VAL A 97 -2.96 18.98 -16.67
N PRO A 98 -3.57 20.18 -16.63
CA PRO A 98 -3.50 21.14 -17.72
C PRO A 98 -2.05 21.55 -18.02
N LYS A 99 -1.74 21.83 -19.29
CA LYS A 99 -0.37 22.11 -19.75
C LYS A 99 0.32 23.25 -18.98
N GLU A 100 -0.44 24.26 -18.61
CA GLU A 100 -0.01 25.43 -17.84
C GLU A 100 0.29 25.14 -16.35
N GLU A 101 -0.24 24.04 -15.82
CA GLU A 101 -0.02 23.59 -14.44
C GLU A 101 1.05 22.48 -14.35
N ARG A 102 1.40 21.85 -15.48
CA ARG A 102 2.47 20.85 -15.55
C ARG A 102 3.84 21.46 -15.24
N ALA A 103 4.73 20.64 -14.71
CA ALA A 103 6.15 20.98 -14.66
C ALA A 103 6.69 21.27 -16.06
N HIS A 104 7.61 22.22 -16.20
CA HIS A 104 8.07 22.73 -17.51
C HIS A 104 8.74 21.68 -18.41
N TYR A 105 9.16 20.56 -17.84
CA TYR A 105 9.79 19.42 -18.51
C TYR A 105 8.82 18.25 -18.78
N SER A 106 7.58 18.32 -18.30
CA SER A 106 6.62 17.23 -18.45
C SER A 106 5.90 17.31 -19.80
N ALA A 107 6.06 16.25 -20.62
CA ALA A 107 5.29 16.07 -21.84
C ALA A 107 3.81 15.74 -21.54
N GLY A 108 3.54 15.09 -20.41
CA GLY A 108 2.20 14.73 -19.95
C GLY A 108 2.23 14.26 -18.49
N THR A 109 1.20 14.63 -17.73
CA THR A 109 1.05 14.19 -16.33
C THR A 109 -0.40 13.81 -16.08
N ILE A 110 -0.60 12.62 -15.54
CA ILE A 110 -1.91 12.13 -15.08
C ILE A 110 -1.80 11.91 -13.58
N ASP A 111 -2.64 12.61 -12.83
CA ASP A 111 -2.76 12.42 -11.39
C ASP A 111 -3.88 11.42 -11.10
N VAL A 112 -3.56 10.39 -10.33
CA VAL A 112 -4.55 9.53 -9.68
C VAL A 112 -5.00 10.23 -8.41
N GLU A 113 -6.25 10.67 -8.38
CA GLU A 113 -6.84 11.40 -7.27
C GLU A 113 -7.92 10.58 -6.57
N TYR A 114 -8.09 10.84 -5.28
CA TYR A 114 -9.12 10.23 -4.45
C TYR A 114 -10.02 11.29 -3.80
N ARG A 115 -11.30 10.97 -3.68
CA ARG A 115 -12.31 11.82 -3.07
C ARG A 115 -12.26 11.73 -1.55
N PHE A 116 -11.40 12.52 -0.93
CA PHE A 116 -11.30 12.61 0.53
C PHE A 116 -12.45 13.39 1.19
N GLY A 117 -13.21 14.18 0.43
CA GLY A 117 -14.33 14.96 0.96
C GLY A 117 -13.91 16.13 1.87
N PHE A 118 -12.71 16.68 1.67
CA PHE A 118 -12.26 17.84 2.43
C PHE A 118 -13.09 19.09 2.12
N GLN A 119 -13.22 19.97 3.11
CA GLN A 119 -13.84 21.28 2.88
C GLN A 119 -12.95 22.09 1.92
N GLY A 120 -13.50 22.47 0.77
CA GLY A 120 -12.84 23.32 -0.23
C GLY A 120 -12.11 22.59 -1.37
N SER A 121 -11.84 21.29 -1.24
CA SER A 121 -11.38 20.44 -2.36
C SER A 121 -11.97 19.04 -2.21
N GLU A 122 -12.77 18.62 -3.18
CA GLU A 122 -13.34 17.28 -3.20
C GLU A 122 -12.26 16.20 -3.41
N TRP A 123 -11.29 16.51 -4.27
CA TRP A 123 -10.25 15.59 -4.74
C TRP A 123 -8.90 15.91 -4.10
N GLY A 124 -8.13 14.86 -3.82
CA GLY A 124 -6.74 14.95 -3.40
C GLY A 124 -5.88 13.96 -4.18
N GLU A 125 -4.77 14.44 -4.69
CA GLU A 125 -3.73 13.67 -5.38
C GLU A 125 -3.12 12.58 -4.48
N LEU A 126 -3.18 11.33 -4.95
CA LEU A 126 -2.52 10.17 -4.34
C LEU A 126 -1.17 9.89 -4.99
N MET A 127 -1.15 9.94 -6.33
CA MET A 127 0.00 9.61 -7.15
C MET A 127 -0.05 10.39 -8.46
N GLY A 128 1.07 10.98 -8.86
CA GLY A 128 1.27 11.55 -10.19
C GLY A 128 2.08 10.59 -11.07
N VAL A 129 1.64 10.38 -12.31
CA VAL A 129 2.43 9.70 -13.34
C VAL A 129 2.82 10.75 -14.37
N ALA A 130 4.13 10.99 -14.54
CA ALA A 130 4.65 12.01 -15.44
C ALA A 130 5.57 11.42 -16.52
N ASN A 131 5.43 11.88 -17.76
CA ASN A 131 6.43 11.69 -18.81
C ASN A 131 7.38 12.90 -18.79
N ARG A 132 8.57 12.72 -18.20
CA ARG A 132 9.56 13.79 -17.95
C ARG A 132 10.55 13.97 -19.08
N THR A 133 10.39 13.24 -20.19
CA THR A 133 11.32 13.23 -21.33
C THR A 133 12.75 12.90 -20.91
N ASP A 134 13.77 13.46 -21.56
CA ASP A 134 15.18 13.31 -21.23
C ASP A 134 15.71 14.38 -20.26
N TYR A 135 14.83 15.26 -19.77
CA TYR A 135 15.20 16.45 -19.00
C TYR A 135 16.11 16.15 -17.80
N ASP A 136 15.74 15.19 -16.95
CA ASP A 136 16.48 14.94 -15.70
C ASP A 136 17.92 14.48 -15.94
N LEU A 137 18.09 13.48 -16.81
CA LEU A 137 19.42 13.00 -17.19
C LEU A 137 20.19 14.06 -18.00
N GLY A 138 19.49 14.81 -18.86
CA GLY A 138 20.04 15.90 -19.67
C GLY A 138 20.65 17.02 -18.81
N VAL A 139 19.89 17.53 -17.84
CA VAL A 139 20.37 18.59 -16.94
C VAL A 139 21.57 18.11 -16.10
N HIS A 140 21.55 16.86 -15.62
CA HIS A 140 22.70 16.30 -14.92
C HIS A 140 23.92 16.15 -15.85
N ASN A 141 23.74 15.75 -17.10
CA ASN A 141 24.84 15.70 -18.09
C ASN A 141 25.48 17.08 -18.28
N GLU A 142 24.67 18.11 -18.50
CA GLU A 142 25.11 19.50 -18.73
C GLU A 142 25.96 20.05 -17.57
N HIS A 143 25.61 19.72 -16.33
CA HIS A 143 26.22 20.32 -15.14
C HIS A 143 27.32 19.45 -14.49
N SER A 144 27.41 18.16 -14.82
CA SER A 144 28.35 17.23 -14.17
C SER A 144 29.49 16.73 -15.07
N ASN A 145 29.44 16.99 -16.39
CA ASN A 145 30.29 16.36 -17.41
C ASN A 145 30.18 14.82 -17.47
N ALA A 146 29.20 14.22 -16.77
CA ALA A 146 28.88 12.81 -16.92
C ALA A 146 28.17 12.56 -18.26
N LYS A 147 28.22 11.31 -18.72
CA LYS A 147 27.44 10.82 -19.86
C LYS A 147 26.41 9.81 -19.37
N LEU A 148 25.24 10.30 -18.98
CA LEU A 148 24.06 9.54 -18.59
C LEU A 148 23.24 9.21 -19.85
N GLU A 149 23.83 8.40 -20.71
CA GLU A 149 23.26 7.95 -21.99
C GLU A 149 23.30 6.41 -22.04
N TYR A 150 22.38 5.81 -22.78
CA TYR A 150 22.39 4.38 -23.05
C TYR A 150 22.88 4.12 -24.48
N PHE A 151 23.70 3.08 -24.65
CA PHE A 151 24.14 2.61 -25.97
C PHE A 151 23.46 1.28 -26.29
N ASP A 152 22.58 1.29 -27.28
CA ASP A 152 21.95 0.08 -27.77
C ASP A 152 22.86 -0.62 -28.79
N GLN A 153 23.33 -1.80 -28.44
CA GLN A 153 24.20 -2.60 -29.30
C GLN A 153 23.46 -3.20 -30.50
N ALA A 154 22.14 -3.37 -30.43
CA ALA A 154 21.35 -3.94 -31.52
C ALA A 154 21.16 -2.94 -32.66
N THR A 155 20.94 -1.67 -32.33
CA THR A 155 20.73 -0.58 -33.31
C THR A 155 22.01 0.23 -33.58
N GLY A 156 22.98 0.19 -32.66
CA GLY A 156 24.19 1.03 -32.72
C GLY A 156 23.95 2.47 -32.28
N GLU A 157 22.81 2.75 -31.66
CA GLU A 157 22.36 4.08 -31.28
C GLU A 157 22.80 4.46 -29.86
N ARG A 158 23.11 5.75 -29.66
CA ARG A 158 23.25 6.37 -28.35
C ARG A 158 22.13 7.37 -28.15
N TYR A 159 21.41 7.25 -27.04
CA TYR A 159 20.34 8.16 -26.69
C TYR A 159 20.32 8.41 -25.18
N VAL A 160 19.74 9.54 -24.77
CA VAL A 160 19.39 9.79 -23.38
C VAL A 160 17.99 9.19 -23.16
N PRO A 161 17.82 8.20 -22.27
CA PRO A 161 16.51 7.61 -22.04
C PRO A 161 15.50 8.65 -21.57
N TYR A 162 14.26 8.51 -22.05
CA TYR A 162 13.15 9.24 -21.45
C TYR A 162 12.77 8.60 -20.12
N VAL A 163 12.22 9.41 -19.22
CA VAL A 163 11.81 8.97 -17.87
C VAL A 163 10.30 9.06 -17.74
N ILE A 164 9.68 7.92 -17.44
CA ILE A 164 8.30 7.86 -16.93
C ILE A 164 8.37 7.71 -15.42
N GLU A 165 7.79 8.66 -14.71
CA GLU A 165 7.85 8.74 -13.25
C GLU A 165 6.46 8.57 -12.63
N PRO A 166 6.17 7.38 -12.07
CA PRO A 166 5.17 7.23 -11.02
C PRO A 166 5.72 7.71 -9.66
N SER A 167 5.11 8.76 -9.08
CA SER A 167 5.46 9.31 -7.78
C SER A 167 4.27 9.31 -6.82
N PHE A 168 4.46 8.73 -5.63
CA PHE A 168 3.39 8.42 -4.68
C PHE A 168 3.68 9.05 -3.32
N GLY A 169 2.66 9.62 -2.69
CA GLY A 169 2.68 9.91 -1.26
C GLY A 169 2.26 8.68 -0.45
N LEU A 170 3.20 7.99 0.21
CA LEU A 170 2.90 6.78 1.00
C LEU A 170 1.82 7.06 2.05
N THR A 171 1.96 8.18 2.77
CA THR A 171 1.03 8.56 3.84
C THR A 171 -0.36 8.89 3.30
N ARG A 172 -0.45 9.51 2.11
CA ARG A 172 -1.75 9.81 1.46
C ARG A 172 -2.43 8.54 0.99
N SER A 173 -1.67 7.63 0.39
CA SER A 173 -2.16 6.31 -0.04
C SER A 173 -2.70 5.51 1.16
N MET A 174 -1.95 5.45 2.27
CA MET A 174 -2.41 4.83 3.51
C MET A 174 -3.75 5.40 3.99
N MET A 175 -3.92 6.72 3.96
CA MET A 175 -5.16 7.36 4.36
C MET A 175 -6.32 7.06 3.40
N ALA A 176 -6.07 7.00 2.10
CA ALA A 176 -7.09 6.60 1.13
C ALA A 176 -7.64 5.21 1.46
N PHE A 177 -6.76 4.23 1.68
CA PHE A 177 -7.18 2.88 2.09
C PHE A 177 -7.94 2.87 3.42
N LEU A 178 -7.52 3.66 4.41
CA LEU A 178 -8.23 3.75 5.70
C LEU A 178 -9.62 4.37 5.57
N VAL A 179 -9.76 5.44 4.78
CA VAL A 179 -11.03 6.12 4.57
C VAL A 179 -11.99 5.25 3.76
N ASP A 180 -11.50 4.64 2.68
CA ASP A 180 -12.34 3.82 1.80
C ASP A 180 -12.79 2.52 2.47
N ALA A 181 -11.92 1.92 3.31
CA ALA A 181 -12.25 0.73 4.08
C ALA A 181 -13.15 0.97 5.29
N TYR A 182 -13.35 2.23 5.72
CA TYR A 182 -14.14 2.54 6.92
C TYR A 182 -15.63 2.33 6.68
N VAL A 183 -16.24 1.39 7.42
CA VAL A 183 -17.67 1.09 7.33
C VAL A 183 -18.29 1.06 8.72
N GLU A 184 -19.45 1.72 8.86
CA GLU A 184 -20.38 1.48 9.96
C GLU A 184 -21.49 0.54 9.50
N ASP A 185 -21.54 -0.69 10.01
CA ASP A 185 -22.59 -1.67 9.72
C ASP A 185 -23.24 -2.23 11.00
N GLU A 186 -24.05 -3.27 10.85
CA GLU A 186 -24.76 -3.94 11.94
C GLU A 186 -24.24 -5.36 12.12
N ALA A 187 -24.01 -5.74 13.39
CA ALA A 187 -23.54 -7.08 13.71
C ALA A 187 -24.34 -7.68 14.88
N PRO A 188 -24.62 -9.00 14.87
CA PRO A 188 -25.39 -9.66 15.92
C PRO A 188 -24.78 -9.45 17.31
N ASN A 189 -25.64 -9.30 18.30
CA ASN A 189 -25.27 -9.21 19.71
C ASN A 189 -25.67 -10.48 20.48
N THR A 190 -25.10 -10.66 21.66
CA THR A 190 -25.34 -11.84 22.50
C THR A 190 -26.73 -11.88 23.15
N LYS A 191 -27.57 -10.87 22.90
CA LYS A 191 -28.93 -10.72 23.47
C LYS A 191 -30.04 -10.91 22.42
N GLY A 192 -29.70 -11.34 21.19
CA GLY A 192 -30.69 -11.61 20.14
C GLY A 192 -31.12 -10.38 19.31
N GLY A 193 -30.31 -9.32 19.29
CA GLY A 193 -30.48 -8.16 18.42
C GLY A 193 -29.21 -7.84 17.61
N VAL A 194 -29.16 -6.66 17.01
CA VAL A 194 -27.97 -6.15 16.30
C VAL A 194 -27.44 -4.90 16.99
N ASP A 195 -26.10 -4.78 17.03
CA ASP A 195 -25.41 -3.59 17.49
C ASP A 195 -24.61 -2.99 16.33
N LYS A 196 -24.59 -1.66 16.24
CA LYS A 196 -23.70 -0.95 15.32
C LYS A 196 -22.25 -1.38 15.52
N ARG A 197 -21.53 -1.53 14.41
CA ARG A 197 -20.13 -1.93 14.36
C ARG A 197 -19.36 -0.95 13.50
N VAL A 198 -18.19 -0.55 13.97
CA VAL A 198 -17.17 0.03 13.11
C VAL A 198 -16.27 -1.10 12.64
N VAL A 199 -16.02 -1.17 11.34
CA VAL A 199 -15.08 -2.14 10.74
C VAL A 199 -14.24 -1.46 9.69
N LEU A 200 -12.94 -1.75 9.70
CA LEU A 200 -12.06 -1.46 8.58
C LEU A 200 -12.02 -2.66 7.64
N LYS A 201 -12.71 -2.57 6.49
CA LYS A 201 -12.72 -3.60 5.44
C LYS A 201 -11.46 -3.57 4.57
N LEU A 202 -10.29 -3.48 5.21
CA LEU A 202 -9.00 -3.46 4.51
C LEU A 202 -8.80 -4.76 3.73
N ASP A 203 -8.18 -4.68 2.55
CA ASP A 203 -7.67 -5.87 1.88
C ASP A 203 -6.77 -6.66 2.85
N PRO A 204 -6.88 -8.01 2.93
CA PRO A 204 -6.05 -8.82 3.83
C PRO A 204 -4.55 -8.59 3.68
N ARG A 205 -4.05 -8.18 2.51
CA ARG A 205 -2.63 -7.81 2.27
C ARG A 205 -2.23 -6.54 3.02
N LEU A 206 -3.16 -5.60 3.19
CA LEU A 206 -2.94 -4.33 3.90
C LEU A 206 -3.23 -4.39 5.40
N ALA A 207 -4.01 -5.37 5.86
CA ALA A 207 -4.39 -5.45 7.27
C ALA A 207 -3.15 -5.51 8.20
N PRO A 208 -3.06 -4.66 9.24
CA PRO A 208 -1.89 -4.60 10.10
C PRO A 208 -1.70 -5.90 10.90
N VAL A 209 -2.80 -6.51 11.32
CA VAL A 209 -2.86 -7.82 11.98
C VAL A 209 -3.59 -8.77 11.05
N LYS A 210 -3.00 -9.93 10.75
CA LYS A 210 -3.60 -10.91 9.81
C LYS A 210 -4.56 -11.87 10.49
N ALA A 211 -4.25 -12.22 11.73
CA ALA A 211 -5.13 -13.03 12.57
C ALA A 211 -5.01 -12.63 14.05
N ALA A 212 -6.07 -12.85 14.82
CA ALA A 212 -6.06 -12.69 16.27
C ALA A 212 -6.49 -13.99 16.95
N VAL A 213 -5.70 -14.49 17.91
CA VAL A 213 -6.04 -15.69 18.68
C VAL A 213 -6.67 -15.30 20.02
N LEU A 214 -7.89 -15.75 20.25
CA LEU A 214 -8.79 -15.26 21.30
C LEU A 214 -9.34 -16.44 22.14
N PRO A 215 -8.75 -16.79 23.29
CA PRO A 215 -9.30 -17.85 24.13
C PRO A 215 -10.65 -17.43 24.73
N LEU A 216 -11.64 -18.32 24.80
CA LEU A 216 -12.99 -17.99 25.27
C LEU A 216 -12.99 -17.47 26.72
N SER A 217 -12.06 -17.95 27.55
CA SER A 217 -11.84 -17.51 28.92
C SER A 217 -10.35 -17.44 29.27
N LYS A 218 -10.01 -16.82 30.40
CA LYS A 218 -8.62 -16.72 30.90
C LYS A 218 -8.10 -17.96 31.62
N LYS A 219 -8.88 -19.05 31.65
CA LYS A 219 -8.44 -20.27 32.31
C LYS A 219 -7.25 -20.86 31.55
N ALA A 220 -6.27 -21.38 32.29
CA ALA A 220 -5.05 -21.99 31.75
C ALA A 220 -5.34 -23.05 30.67
N GLU A 221 -6.39 -23.85 30.89
CA GLU A 221 -6.84 -24.86 29.93
C GLU A 221 -7.14 -24.31 28.53
N LEU A 222 -7.54 -23.03 28.39
CA LEU A 222 -7.76 -22.38 27.09
C LEU A 222 -6.63 -21.42 26.70
N SER A 223 -6.08 -20.68 27.66
CA SER A 223 -5.08 -19.64 27.38
C SER A 223 -3.73 -20.24 26.98
N GLU A 224 -3.33 -21.38 27.53
CA GLU A 224 -2.09 -22.07 27.14
C GLU A 224 -2.11 -22.58 25.69
N PRO A 225 -3.12 -23.36 25.24
CA PRO A 225 -3.19 -23.78 23.84
C PRO A 225 -3.38 -22.60 22.88
N ALA A 226 -4.14 -21.57 23.27
CA ALA A 226 -4.28 -20.34 22.48
C ALA A 226 -2.94 -19.60 22.33
N THR A 227 -2.16 -19.48 23.41
CA THR A 227 -0.82 -18.87 23.37
C THR A 227 0.12 -19.67 22.48
N LYS A 228 0.09 -21.00 22.58
CA LYS A 228 0.88 -21.89 21.72
C LYS A 228 0.53 -21.69 20.24
N LEU A 229 -0.75 -21.70 19.90
CA LEU A 229 -1.23 -21.45 18.54
C LEU A 229 -0.81 -20.07 18.03
N ALA A 230 -0.98 -19.02 18.83
CA ALA A 230 -0.57 -17.67 18.47
C ALA A 230 0.93 -17.60 18.16
N ASN A 231 1.77 -18.22 18.99
CA ASN A 231 3.22 -18.26 18.79
C ASN A 231 3.63 -19.02 17.52
N GLU A 232 2.94 -20.11 17.19
CA GLU A 232 3.17 -20.83 15.94
C GLU A 232 2.83 -19.97 14.73
N LEU A 233 1.67 -19.32 14.74
CA LEU A 233 1.22 -18.47 13.62
C LEU A 233 2.08 -17.21 13.46
N ARG A 234 2.64 -16.65 14.55
CA ARG A 234 3.58 -15.52 14.52
C ARG A 234 4.86 -15.80 13.74
N GLY A 235 5.20 -17.08 13.52
CA GLY A 235 6.31 -17.45 12.63
C GLY A 235 6.08 -17.11 11.16
N LEU A 236 4.85 -16.75 10.78
CA LEU A 236 4.44 -16.54 9.37
C LEU A 236 3.70 -15.21 9.16
N TRP A 237 2.92 -14.78 10.14
CA TRP A 237 2.06 -13.60 10.02
C TRP A 237 2.15 -12.71 11.25
N ASN A 238 1.77 -11.43 11.10
CA ASN A 238 1.52 -10.58 12.25
C ASN A 238 0.22 -11.04 12.95
N VAL A 239 0.37 -11.59 14.16
CA VAL A 239 -0.74 -12.21 14.91
C VAL A 239 -0.86 -11.62 16.30
N ASP A 240 -2.06 -11.16 16.62
CA ASP A 240 -2.42 -10.62 17.93
C ASP A 240 -2.95 -11.73 18.86
N TYR A 241 -2.85 -11.51 20.16
CA TYR A 241 -3.42 -12.36 21.20
C TYR A 241 -4.13 -11.50 22.22
N ASP A 242 -5.40 -11.80 22.49
CA ASP A 242 -6.20 -11.04 23.45
C ASP A 242 -7.16 -11.94 24.23
N GLU A 243 -7.09 -11.86 25.55
CA GLU A 243 -7.96 -12.56 26.51
C GLU A 243 -8.74 -11.60 27.43
N ALA A 244 -8.64 -10.29 27.17
CA ALA A 244 -9.21 -9.23 28.01
C ALA A 244 -10.66 -8.91 27.63
N GLY A 245 -11.60 -9.44 28.42
CA GLY A 245 -13.03 -9.14 28.31
C GLY A 245 -13.81 -10.19 27.53
N ALA A 246 -15.12 -9.95 27.36
CA ALA A 246 -15.99 -10.88 26.64
C ALA A 246 -15.55 -11.04 25.18
N ILE A 247 -15.72 -12.25 24.61
CA ILE A 247 -15.28 -12.59 23.25
C ILE A 247 -15.83 -11.61 22.20
N GLY A 248 -17.10 -11.21 22.33
CA GLY A 248 -17.71 -10.23 21.43
C GLY A 248 -16.99 -8.87 21.43
N ARG A 249 -16.52 -8.40 22.59
CA ARG A 249 -15.75 -7.14 22.66
C ARG A 249 -14.38 -7.27 21.98
N ARG A 250 -13.77 -8.45 22.05
CA ARG A 250 -12.48 -8.72 21.39
C ARG A 250 -12.64 -8.78 19.88
N TYR A 251 -13.70 -9.42 19.37
CA TYR A 251 -14.04 -9.33 17.94
C TYR A 251 -14.22 -7.88 17.49
N ARG A 252 -14.93 -7.04 18.25
CA ARG A 252 -15.11 -5.61 17.88
C ARG A 252 -13.79 -4.85 17.79
N ARG A 253 -12.85 -5.04 18.72
CA ARG A 253 -11.51 -4.43 18.63
C ARG A 253 -10.77 -4.84 17.36
N GLN A 254 -10.85 -6.12 17.01
CA GLN A 254 -10.19 -6.67 15.82
C GLN A 254 -10.86 -6.19 14.53
N ASP A 255 -12.19 -6.08 14.53
CA ASP A 255 -12.96 -5.51 13.42
C ASP A 255 -12.58 -4.03 13.20
N GLU A 256 -12.46 -3.23 14.28
CA GLU A 256 -12.07 -1.81 14.23
C GLU A 256 -10.68 -1.58 13.63
N ILE A 257 -9.75 -2.52 13.77
CA ILE A 257 -8.40 -2.44 13.18
C ILE A 257 -8.25 -3.23 11.88
N GLY A 258 -9.35 -3.84 11.40
CA GLY A 258 -9.42 -4.53 10.12
C GLY A 258 -8.76 -5.90 10.08
N THR A 259 -8.58 -6.58 11.22
CA THR A 259 -8.04 -7.94 11.27
C THR A 259 -8.94 -8.93 10.51
N PRO A 260 -8.46 -9.61 9.45
CA PRO A 260 -9.30 -10.47 8.61
C PRO A 260 -9.87 -11.70 9.32
N PHE A 261 -9.09 -12.31 10.23
CA PHE A 261 -9.49 -13.57 10.88
C PHE A 261 -9.33 -13.52 12.41
N CYS A 262 -10.36 -13.89 13.14
CA CYS A 262 -10.28 -14.12 14.57
C CYS A 262 -10.43 -15.61 14.87
N ILE A 263 -9.51 -16.18 15.63
CA ILE A 263 -9.44 -17.61 15.95
C ILE A 263 -9.77 -17.80 17.42
N THR A 264 -10.87 -18.47 17.70
CA THR A 264 -11.35 -18.68 19.07
C THR A 264 -11.05 -20.09 19.54
N VAL A 265 -10.39 -20.17 20.69
CA VAL A 265 -10.13 -21.42 21.43
C VAL A 265 -11.16 -21.52 22.54
N ASP A 266 -12.07 -22.47 22.44
CA ASP A 266 -13.19 -22.66 23.39
C ASP A 266 -13.07 -23.98 24.15
N PHE A 267 -14.04 -24.28 25.01
CA PHE A 267 -14.01 -25.52 25.80
C PHE A 267 -14.14 -26.77 24.93
N ASP A 268 -14.87 -26.68 23.81
CA ASP A 268 -15.01 -27.77 22.86
C ASP A 268 -13.65 -28.10 22.21
N THR A 269 -12.74 -27.12 22.08
CA THR A 269 -11.38 -27.33 21.55
C THR A 269 -10.60 -28.39 22.33
N LEU A 270 -10.88 -28.53 23.64
CA LEU A 270 -10.22 -29.52 24.48
C LEU A 270 -10.63 -30.95 24.14
N GLU A 271 -11.82 -31.12 23.58
CA GLU A 271 -12.39 -32.41 23.20
C GLU A 271 -12.17 -32.73 21.72
N ASP A 272 -12.45 -31.77 20.82
CA ASP A 272 -12.47 -31.98 19.38
C ASP A 272 -11.17 -31.59 18.65
N GLN A 273 -10.21 -30.98 19.36
CA GLN A 273 -8.95 -30.47 18.80
C GLN A 273 -9.16 -29.51 17.61
N ALA A 274 -10.23 -28.74 17.63
CA ALA A 274 -10.56 -27.74 16.62
C ALA A 274 -10.81 -26.35 17.24
N VAL A 275 -10.67 -25.31 16.42
CA VAL A 275 -10.91 -23.91 16.78
C VAL A 275 -11.98 -23.31 15.89
N THR A 276 -12.63 -22.27 16.38
CA THR A 276 -13.61 -21.53 15.59
C THR A 276 -12.92 -20.34 14.94
N ILE A 277 -12.85 -20.30 13.61
CA ILE A 277 -12.29 -19.16 12.85
C ILE A 277 -13.44 -18.30 12.35
N ARG A 278 -13.46 -17.03 12.75
CA ARG A 278 -14.39 -16.01 12.28
C ARG A 278 -13.73 -15.13 11.23
N GLU A 279 -14.36 -15.00 10.07
CA GLU A 279 -13.98 -14.05 9.02
C GLU A 279 -14.64 -12.69 9.26
N ARG A 280 -13.90 -11.59 9.04
CA ARG A 280 -14.27 -10.21 9.41
C ARG A 280 -15.52 -9.71 8.69
N ASP A 281 -15.58 -9.83 7.37
CA ASP A 281 -16.55 -9.12 6.52
C ASP A 281 -17.91 -9.80 6.52
N THR A 282 -17.92 -11.12 6.37
CA THR A 282 -19.14 -11.95 6.40
C THR A 282 -19.59 -12.28 7.82
N MET A 283 -18.68 -12.20 8.80
CA MET A 283 -18.86 -12.68 10.17
C MET A 283 -19.10 -14.20 10.29
N ASN A 284 -18.91 -14.95 9.20
CA ASN A 284 -19.07 -16.39 9.18
C ASN A 284 -18.04 -17.05 10.11
N GLN A 285 -18.47 -18.13 10.77
CA GLN A 285 -17.65 -18.91 11.68
C GLN A 285 -17.53 -20.33 11.16
N GLU A 286 -16.30 -20.81 11.05
CA GLU A 286 -15.97 -22.16 10.59
C GLU A 286 -15.21 -22.90 11.70
N ARG A 287 -15.57 -24.15 11.98
CA ARG A 287 -14.84 -25.02 12.90
C ARG A 287 -13.71 -25.71 12.14
N VAL A 288 -12.46 -25.42 12.50
CA VAL A 288 -11.26 -25.87 11.78
C VAL A 288 -10.35 -26.62 12.74
N ALA A 289 -9.91 -27.82 12.34
CA ALA A 289 -8.97 -28.59 13.14
C ALA A 289 -7.67 -27.81 13.40
N LEU A 290 -7.10 -27.92 14.60
CA LEU A 290 -5.92 -27.15 15.04
C LEU A 290 -4.73 -27.31 14.09
N ASP A 291 -4.51 -28.52 13.57
CA ASP A 291 -3.45 -28.85 12.62
C ASP A 291 -3.69 -28.28 11.21
N GLN A 292 -4.90 -27.84 10.89
CA GLN A 292 -5.28 -27.23 9.61
C GLN A 292 -5.38 -25.69 9.67
N VAL A 293 -5.22 -25.07 10.85
CA VAL A 293 -5.35 -23.60 10.96
C VAL A 293 -4.35 -22.87 10.07
N LYS A 294 -3.10 -23.34 10.03
CA LYS A 294 -2.05 -22.74 9.20
C LYS A 294 -2.37 -22.83 7.71
N SER A 295 -2.80 -23.99 7.21
CA SER A 295 -3.16 -24.17 5.80
C SER A 295 -4.40 -23.37 5.44
N TYR A 296 -5.40 -23.32 6.34
CA TYR A 296 -6.61 -22.52 6.18
C TYR A 296 -6.29 -21.03 5.99
N LEU A 297 -5.43 -20.48 6.83
CA LEU A 297 -5.01 -19.08 6.73
C LEU A 297 -4.14 -18.82 5.50
N ALA A 298 -3.18 -19.69 5.19
CA ALA A 298 -2.29 -19.52 4.03
C ALA A 298 -3.05 -19.43 2.71
N ALA A 299 -4.13 -20.21 2.54
CA ALA A 299 -4.96 -20.17 1.33
C ALA A 299 -5.74 -18.85 1.17
N ARG A 300 -6.03 -18.14 2.27
CA ARG A 300 -6.87 -16.92 2.29
C ARG A 300 -6.09 -15.63 2.49
N LEU A 301 -4.88 -15.73 3.04
CA LEU A 301 -3.92 -14.64 3.19
C LEU A 301 -2.84 -14.68 2.10
N ALA A 302 -3.06 -15.47 1.04
CA ALA A 302 -2.17 -15.49 -0.12
C ALA A 302 -2.26 -14.14 -0.83
N GLY A 303 -1.18 -13.38 -0.73
CA GLY A 303 -0.96 -12.10 -1.38
C GLY A 303 0.50 -11.74 -1.32
#